data_AF-A0A9E2B9B0-F1
#
_entry.id   AF-A0A9E2B9B0-F1
#
_cell.length_a   1.000
_cell.length_b   1.000
_cell.length_c   1.000
_cell.angle_alpha   90.00
_cell.angle_beta   90.00
_cell.angle_gamma   90.00
#
_symmetry.space_group_name_H-M   'P 1'
#
loop_
_entity.id
_entity.type
_entity.pdbx_description
1 polymer ?
#
loop_
_entity_poly.entity_id
_entity_poly.type
_entity_poly.pdbx_seq_one_letter_code
_entity_poly.pdbx_strand_id
1 'polypeptide(L)' 'GTIEDVIEPYLIQQGYMMRTPRGRVVTSRAYSHFGFEHSKQGEIEL' A
#
# COMPACT_ATOMS: atom_id res chain seq x y z
N GLY A 1 16.36 -6.92 3.15
CA GLY A 1 16.35 -6.86 4.64
C GLY A 1 14.99 -7.33 5.12
N THR A 2 14.88 -7.90 6.33
CA THR A 2 13.76 -8.77 6.79
C THR A 2 12.34 -8.32 6.40
N ILE A 3 12.04 -7.02 6.39
CA ILE A 3 10.71 -6.51 5.99
C ILE A 3 10.44 -6.71 4.48
N GLU A 4 11.42 -6.40 3.63
CA GLU A 4 11.29 -6.49 2.17
C GLU A 4 11.20 -7.94 1.69
N ASP A 5 11.86 -8.85 2.42
CA ASP A 5 11.98 -10.25 2.04
C ASP A 5 10.83 -11.11 2.61
N VAL A 6 10.20 -10.68 3.70
CA VAL A 6 9.17 -11.48 4.41
C VAL A 6 7.79 -10.82 4.36
N ILE A 7 7.70 -9.51 4.60
CA ILE A 7 6.43 -8.82 4.83
C ILE A 7 5.86 -8.22 3.54
N GLU A 8 6.69 -7.56 2.74
CA GLU A 8 6.23 -6.95 1.49
C GLU A 8 5.56 -7.94 0.53
N PRO A 9 6.05 -9.19 0.32
CA PRO A 9 5.40 -10.15 -0.57
C PRO A 9 3.95 -10.43 -0.16
N TYR A 10 3.70 -10.58 1.14
CA TYR A 10 2.36 -10.80 1.67
C TYR A 10 1.47 -9.56 1.48
N LEU A 11 1.97 -8.36 1.82
CA LEU A 11 1.18 -7.14 1.70
C LEU A 11 0.85 -6.80 0.25
N ILE A 12 1.75 -7.10 -0.69
CA ILE A 12 1.52 -6.95 -2.13
C ILE A 12 0.50 -7.98 -2.61
N GLN A 13 0.64 -9.25 -2.22
CA GLN A 13 -0.29 -10.32 -2.61
C GLN A 13 -1.71 -10.07 -2.09
N GLN A 14 -1.85 -9.55 -0.86
CA GLN A 14 -3.14 -9.19 -0.29
C GLN A 14 -3.69 -7.85 -0.82
N GLY A 15 -2.93 -7.13 -1.65
CA GLY A 15 -3.33 -5.87 -2.23
C GLY A 15 -3.41 -4.72 -1.24
N TYR A 16 -2.63 -4.75 -0.16
CA TYR A 16 -2.51 -3.67 0.84
C TYR A 16 -1.42 -2.66 0.49
N MET A 17 -0.41 -3.07 -0.28
CA MET A 17 0.72 -2.22 -0.67
C MET A 17 1.08 -2.46 -2.14
N MET A 18 1.62 -1.44 -2.79
CA MET A 18 2.22 -1.52 -4.12
C MET A 18 3.59 -0.85 -4.14
N ARG A 19 4.47 -1.33 -5.03
CA ARG A 19 5.75 -0.68 -5.33
C ARG A 19 5.56 0.29 -6.48
N THR A 20 6.12 1.48 -6.36
CA THR A 20 6.16 2.50 -7.41
C THR A 20 7.60 2.95 -7.62
N PRO A 21 7.94 3.59 -8.77
CA PRO A 21 9.28 4.17 -8.97
C PRO A 21 9.69 5.19 -7.91
N ARG A 22 8.71 5.78 -7.19
CA ARG A 22 8.92 6.79 -6.14
C ARG A 22 8.97 6.20 -4.72
N GLY A 23 8.73 4.90 -4.56
CA GLY A 23 8.69 4.23 -3.25
C GLY A 23 7.48 3.32 -3.07
N ARG A 24 7.18 2.97 -1.82
CA ARG A 24 6.04 2.12 -1.45
C ARG A 24 4.81 2.98 -1.21
N VAL A 25 3.68 2.53 -1.74
CA VAL A 25 2.38 3.19 -1.53
C VAL A 25 1.40 2.16 -0.98
N VAL A 26 0.61 2.56 0.00
CA VAL A 26 -0.49 1.76 0.56
C VAL A 26 -1.76 1.97 -0.25
N THR A 27 -2.50 0.90 -0.49
CA THR A 27 -3.74 0.96 -1.28
C THR A 27 -4.91 1.43 -0.41
N SER A 28 -6.00 1.88 -1.04
CA SER A 28 -7.26 2.20 -0.35
C SER A 28 -7.73 1.07 0.57
N ARG A 29 -7.54 -0.18 0.15
CA ARG A 29 -7.85 -1.38 0.93
C ARG A 29 -7.12 -1.41 2.28
N ALA A 30 -5.86 -0.98 2.33
CA ALA A 30 -5.12 -0.89 3.59
C ALA A 30 -5.72 0.15 4.52
N TYR A 31 -6.06 1.34 4.01
CA TYR A 31 -6.71 2.36 4.82
C TYR A 31 -8.06 1.89 5.36
N SER A 32 -8.91 1.28 4.52
CA SER A 32 -10.19 0.74 4.98
C SER A 32 -10.02 -0.37 6.02
N HIS A 33 -9.00 -1.23 5.89
CA HIS A 33 -8.72 -2.28 6.86
C HIS A 33 -8.37 -1.73 8.26
N PHE A 34 -7.74 -0.56 8.31
CA PHE A 34 -7.42 0.12 9.57
C PHE A 34 -8.50 1.13 10.01
N GLY A 35 -9.63 1.22 9.30
CA GLY A 35 -10.72 2.14 9.62
C GLY A 35 -10.41 3.60 9.32
N PHE A 36 -9.40 3.88 8.49
CA PHE A 36 -9.13 5.24 8.02
C PHE A 36 -10.06 5.58 6.86
N GLU A 37 -10.72 6.73 6.94
CA GLU A 37 -11.31 7.33 5.75
C GLU A 37 -10.16 7.72 4.82
N HIS A 38 -10.14 7.11 3.64
CA HIS A 38 -9.20 7.49 2.60
C HIS A 38 -9.62 8.89 2.12
N SER A 39 -9.10 9.94 2.76
CA SER A 39 -9.23 11.28 2.20
C SER A 39 -8.63 11.20 0.81
N LYS A 40 -9.38 11.62 -0.22
CA LYS A 40 -8.95 11.63 -1.62
C LYS A 40 -7.78 12.63 -1.82
N GLN A 41 -6.68 12.49 -1.10
CA GLN A 41 -5.46 13.26 -1.24
C GLN A 41 -4.39 12.32 -1.78
N GLY A 42 -4.45 12.05 -3.08
CA GLY A 42 -3.43 11.29 -3.77
C GLY A 42 -3.93 10.20 -4.71
N GLU A 43 -5.12 10.34 -5.32
CA GLU A 43 -5.29 9.83 -6.69
C GLU A 43 -4.30 10.61 -7.56
N ILE A 44 -3.03 10.20 -7.53
CA ILE A 44 -2.06 10.56 -8.56
C ILE A 44 -2.61 9.87 -9.79
N GLU A 45 -3.30 10.64 -10.63
CA GLU A 45 -3.60 10.27 -12.01
C GLU A 45 -2.32 9.71 -12.63
N LEU A 46 -2.35 8.42 -12.94
CA LEU A 46 -1.40 7.74 -13.82
C LEU A 46 -2.02 7.69 -15.21
#